data_AF-A0A968AYD8-F1
#
_entry.id   AF-A0A968AYD8-F1
#
_cell.length_a   1.000
_cell.length_b   1.000
_cell.length_c   1.000
_cell.angle_alpha   90.00
_cell.angle_beta   90.00
_cell.angle_gamma   90.00
#
_symmetry.space_group_name_H-M   'P 1'
#
loop_
_entity.id
_entity.type
_entity.pdbx_description
1 polymer ?
#
loop_
_entity_poly.entity_id
_entity_poly.type
_entity_poly.pdbx_seq_one_letter_code
_entity_poly.pdbx_strand_id
1 'polypeptide(L)'
;MRVTDLTKQTAVVRNIQHNAEKLQTLQENMASGRRINRLSDDPIGATQAQDFRTKLSFFDMLRQITDQTFIWLDRTEAELSHVG
;
A
#
# COMPACT_ATOMS: atom_id res chain seq x y z
N MET A 1 19.04 27.41 33.13
CA MET A 1 19.08 25.93 33.25
C MET A 1 20.54 25.49 33.37
N ARG A 2 20.86 24.57 34.28
CA ARG A 2 22.22 24.05 34.47
C ARG A 2 22.39 22.77 33.65
N VAL A 3 23.33 22.76 32.72
CA VAL A 3 23.71 21.56 31.97
C VAL A 3 24.73 20.81 32.82
N THR A 4 24.37 19.63 33.32
CA THR A 4 25.30 18.74 34.03
C THR A 4 25.78 17.63 33.11
N ASP A 5 26.86 16.94 33.47
CA ASP A 5 27.34 15.80 32.67
C ASP A 5 26.32 14.66 32.61
N LEU A 6 25.49 14.51 33.66
CA LEU A 6 24.31 13.64 33.62
C LEU A 6 23.31 14.08 32.54
N THR A 7 23.08 15.39 32.37
CA THR A 7 22.20 15.91 31.31
C THR A 7 22.77 15.61 29.91
N LYS A 8 24.09 15.70 29.74
CA LYS A 8 24.78 15.36 28.48
C LYS A 8 24.69 13.86 28.18
N GLN A 9 24.94 13.00 29.17
CA GLN A 9 24.86 11.56 29.00
C GLN A 9 23.44 11.12 28.61
N THR A 10 22.43 11.65 29.29
CA THR A 10 21.02 11.40 28.95
C THR A 10 20.65 11.91 27.55
N ALA A 11 21.22 13.04 27.11
CA ALA A 11 21.01 13.55 25.75
C ALA A 11 21.62 12.63 24.69
N VAL A 12 22.84 12.11 24.93
CA VAL A 12 23.49 11.14 24.04
C VAL A 12 22.69 9.86 23.92
N VAL A 13 22.24 9.29 25.05
CA VAL A 13 21.40 8.07 25.04
C VAL A 13 20.10 8.31 24.28
N ARG A 14 19.42 9.45 24.50
CA ARG A 14 18.22 9.81 23.73
C ARG A 14 18.49 9.92 22.23
N ASN A 15 19.61 10.49 21.83
CA ASN A 15 19.98 10.60 20.42
C ASN A 15 20.27 9.23 19.79
N ILE A 16 20.91 8.32 20.53
CA ILE A 16 21.13 6.94 20.07
C ILE A 16 19.80 6.22 19.89
N GLN A 17 18.89 6.32 20.87
CA GLN A 17 17.56 5.72 20.81
C GLN A 17 16.78 6.23 19.58
N HIS A 18 16.77 7.55 19.37
CA HIS A 18 16.11 8.18 18.22
C HIS A 18 16.70 7.74 16.87
N ASN A 19 18.03 7.58 16.80
CA ASN A 19 18.68 7.09 15.59
C ASN A 19 18.39 5.60 15.34
N ALA A 20 18.30 4.79 16.39
CA ALA A 20 17.93 3.39 16.28
C ALA A 20 16.48 3.23 15.76
N GLU A 21 15.54 4.03 16.27
CA GLU A 21 14.16 4.04 15.78
C GLU A 21 14.08 4.43 14.30
N LYS A 22 14.80 5.49 13.88
CA LYS A 22 14.87 5.89 12.47
C LYS A 22 15.46 4.81 11.57
N LEU A 23 16.52 4.14 12.03
CA LEU A 23 17.15 3.05 11.30
C LEU A 23 16.17 1.89 11.11
N GLN A 24 15.43 1.53 12.15
CA GLN A 24 14.41 0.49 12.07
C GLN A 24 13.33 0.85 11.03
N THR A 25 12.78 2.07 11.06
CA THR A 25 11.79 2.52 10.07
C THR A 25 12.35 2.49 8.66
N LEU A 26 13.61 2.88 8.46
CA LEU A 26 14.26 2.82 7.15
C LEU A 26 14.42 1.37 6.68
N GLN A 27 14.85 0.46 7.55
CA GLN A 27 14.96 -0.97 7.24
C GLN A 27 13.60 -1.57 6.86
N GLU A 28 12.53 -1.20 7.56
CA GLU A 28 11.17 -1.63 7.23
C GLU A 28 10.74 -1.13 5.84
N ASN A 29 11.03 0.13 5.51
CA ASN A 29 10.72 0.71 4.20
C ASN A 29 11.55 0.09 3.06
N MET A 30 12.82 -0.22 3.31
CA MET A 30 13.65 -0.94 2.34
C MET A 30 13.17 -2.37 2.12
N ALA A 31 12.79 -3.07 3.19
CA ALA A 31 12.29 -4.44 3.11
C ALA A 31 10.93 -4.54 2.41
N SER A 32 10.03 -3.58 2.66
CA SER A 32 8.70 -3.56 2.00
C SER A 32 8.74 -3.03 0.57
N GLY A 33 9.78 -2.25 0.22
CA GLY A 33 9.87 -1.51 -1.04
C GLY A 33 8.79 -0.42 -1.19
N ARG A 34 8.04 -0.12 -0.12
CA ARG A 34 6.95 0.86 -0.13
C ARG A 34 7.34 2.08 0.69
N ARG A 35 7.06 3.26 0.15
CA ARG A 35 7.28 4.52 0.86
C ARG A 35 6.30 4.75 2.01
N ILE A 36 5.07 4.24 1.87
CA ILE A 36 4.02 4.32 2.89
C ILE A 36 3.70 2.88 3.29
N ASN A 37 4.13 2.49 4.49
CA ASN A 37 3.94 1.14 4.99
C ASN A 37 2.77 1.09 5.99
N ARG A 38 2.60 2.15 6.79
CA ARG A 38 1.52 2.29 7.77
C ARG A 38 0.69 3.53 7.46
N LEU A 39 -0.61 3.49 7.76
CA LEU A 39 -1.49 4.66 7.63
C LEU A 39 -1.07 5.81 8.56
N SER A 40 -0.33 5.50 9.64
CA SER A 40 0.22 6.48 10.57
C SER A 40 1.36 7.33 9.98
N ASP A 41 2.07 6.83 8.97
CA ASP A 41 3.26 7.50 8.42
C ASP A 41 2.87 8.71 7.56
N ASP A 42 1.78 8.57 6.79
CA ASP A 42 1.16 9.65 6.03
C ASP A 42 -0.32 9.30 5.79
N PRO A 43 -1.26 9.81 6.62
CA PRO A 43 -2.67 9.46 6.47
C PRO A 43 -3.29 10.00 5.17
N ILE A 44 -2.76 11.10 4.62
CA ILE A 44 -3.28 11.70 3.40
C ILE A 44 -2.77 10.94 2.18
N GLY A 45 -1.47 10.63 2.15
CA GLY A 45 -0.88 9.82 1.09
C GLY A 45 -1.42 8.39 1.10
N ALA A 46 -1.62 7.79 2.28
CA ALA A 46 -2.17 6.44 2.42
C ALA A 46 -3.61 6.34 1.93
N THR A 47 -4.47 7.31 2.25
CA THR A 47 -5.87 7.33 1.80
C THR A 47 -5.96 7.50 0.28
N GLN A 48 -5.16 8.39 -0.32
CA GLN A 48 -5.09 8.53 -1.78
C GLN A 48 -4.60 7.24 -2.44
N ALA A 49 -3.51 6.65 -1.94
CA ALA A 49 -3.00 5.38 -2.46
C ALA A 49 -4.05 4.26 -2.37
N GLN A 50 -4.84 4.24 -1.30
CA GLN A 50 -5.91 3.26 -1.13
C GLN A 50 -7.08 3.50 -2.08
N ASP A 51 -7.46 4.75 -2.32
CA ASP A 51 -8.47 5.11 -3.33
C ASP A 51 -8.03 4.67 -4.73
N PHE A 52 -6.77 4.93 -5.10
CA PHE A 52 -6.22 4.45 -6.38
C PHE A 52 -6.23 2.92 -6.49
N ARG A 53 -5.84 2.19 -5.44
CA ARG A 53 -5.91 0.72 -5.41
C ARG A 53 -7.33 0.21 -5.59
N THR A 54 -8.29 0.86 -4.95
CA THR A 54 -9.71 0.51 -5.05
C THR A 54 -10.22 0.72 -6.47
N LYS A 55 -9.88 1.86 -7.09
CA LYS A 55 -10.23 2.16 -8.48
C LYS A 55 -9.62 1.16 -9.45
N LEU A 56 -8.34 0.81 -9.28
CA LEU A 56 -7.67 -0.22 -10.09
C LEU A 56 -8.38 -1.57 -9.98
N SER A 57 -8.67 -2.03 -8.76
CA SER A 57 -9.42 -3.27 -8.53
C SER A 57 -10.80 -3.25 -9.19
N PHE A 58 -11.47 -2.11 -9.16
CA PHE A 58 -12.77 -1.95 -9.82
C PHE A 58 -12.63 -2.05 -11.35
N PHE A 59 -11.61 -1.44 -11.95
CA PHE A 59 -11.34 -1.57 -13.38
C PHE A 59 -11.00 -3.01 -13.78
N ASP A 60 -10.19 -3.72 -12.98
CA ASP A 60 -9.88 -5.13 -13.23
C ASP A 60 -11.13 -6.00 -13.19
N MET A 61 -12.03 -5.76 -12.22
CA MET A 61 -13.33 -6.42 -12.15
C MET A 61 -14.19 -6.13 -13.39
N LEU A 62 -14.27 -4.87 -13.82
CA LEU A 62 -15.04 -4.52 -15.03
C LEU A 62 -14.51 -5.26 -16.25
N ARG A 63 -13.19 -5.33 -16.43
CA ARG A 63 -12.56 -6.08 -17.52
C ARG A 63 -12.96 -7.56 -17.47
N GLN A 64 -12.90 -8.18 -16.29
CA GLN A 64 -13.31 -9.58 -16.12
C GLN A 64 -14.78 -9.81 -16.45
N ILE A 65 -15.67 -8.88 -16.06
CA ILE A 65 -17.10 -8.95 -16.40
C ILE A 65 -17.31 -8.83 -17.90
N THR A 66 -16.60 -7.91 -18.57
CA THR A 66 -16.67 -7.75 -20.03
C THR A 66 -16.21 -9.02 -20.76
N ASP A 67 -15.07 -9.59 -20.36
CA ASP A 67 -14.55 -10.84 -20.95
C ASP A 67 -15.56 -11.99 -20.74
N GLN A 68 -16.15 -12.10 -19.54
CA GLN A 68 -17.17 -13.09 -19.24
C GLN A 68 -18.46 -12.89 -20.06
N THR A 69 -18.80 -11.64 -20.35
CA THR A 69 -19.97 -11.30 -21.18
C THR A 69 -19.76 -11.74 -22.62
N PHE A 70 -18.55 -11.54 -23.19
CA PHE A 70 -18.23 -12.05 -24.52
C PHE A 70 -18.30 -13.58 -24.58
N ILE A 71 -17.73 -14.28 -23.60
CA ILE A 71 -17.83 -15.75 -23.50
C ILE A 71 -19.29 -16.20 -23.44
N TRP A 72 -20.14 -15.49 -22.69
CA TRP A 72 -21.55 -15.80 -22.63
C TRP A 72 -22.25 -15.58 -23.97
N LEU A 73 -21.95 -14.47 -24.66
CA LEU A 73 -22.48 -14.15 -25.98
C LEU A 73 -22.08 -15.20 -27.03
N ASP A 74 -20.79 -15.53 -27.13
CA ASP A 74 -20.26 -16.54 -28.07
C ASP A 74 -20.93 -17.89 -27.84
N ARG A 75 -21.14 -18.28 -26.58
CA ARG A 75 -21.86 -19.51 -26.24
C ARG A 75 -23.31 -19.46 -26.69
N THR A 76 -24.01 -18.35 -26.44
CA THR A 76 -25.40 -18.21 -26.89
C THR A 76 -25.54 -18.24 -28.41
N GLU A 77 -24.59 -17.67 -29.15
CA GLU A 77 -24.54 -17.72 -30.61
C GLU A 77 -24.28 -19.14 -31.12
N ALA A 78 -23.35 -19.86 -30.49
CA ALA A 78 -23.07 -21.26 -30.85
C ALA A 78 -24.29 -22.18 -30.64
N GLU A 79 -25.02 -22.01 -29.53
CA GLU A 79 -26.26 -22.78 -29.27
C GLU A 79 -27.36 -22.42 -30.29
N LEU A 80 -27.53 -21.14 -30.62
CA LEU A 80 -28.49 -20.69 -31.64
C LEU A 80 -28.15 -21.25 -33.03
N SER A 81 -26.87 -21.27 -33.40
CA SER A 81 -26.42 -21.88 -34.65
C SER A 81 -26.59 -23.40 -34.69
N HIS A 82 -26.63 -24.07 -33.54
CA HIS A 82 -26.85 -25.51 -33.46
C HIS A 82 -28.32 -25.91 -33.56
N VAL A 83 -29.23 -25.00 -33.19
CA VAL A 83 -30.69 -25.21 -33.20
C VAL A 83 -31.35 -24.79 -34.54
N GLY A 84 -30.72 -23.89 -35.28
CA GLY A 84 -31.11 -23.52 -36.66
C GLY A 84 -30.61 -24.52 -37.71
#